data_AF-A0AAW0NLU9-F1
#
_entry.id   AF-A0AAW0NLU9-F1
#
_cell.length_a   1.000
_cell.length_b   1.000
_cell.length_c   1.000
_cell.angle_alpha   90.00
_cell.angle_beta   90.00
_cell.angle_gamma   90.00
#
_symmetry.space_group_name_H-M   'P 1'
#
loop_
_entity.id
_entity.type
_entity.pdbx_description
1 polymer ?
#
loop_
_entity_poly.entity_id
_entity_poly.type
_entity_poly.pdbx_seq_one_letter_code
_entity_poly.pdbx_strand_id
1 'polypeptide(L)'
;MFVPNRAGVTPEDLLNWMKQTEPSASTSHRSEKDPEKEWMEKLFDECEDEFFESFGVYDADDFLPVDDDDEDFGDWADRIRREYFDKKHAEAQRLAASCSGSKRRKTNKEREQEEKSHKEHLRRLQKEHEEYLSRATRKEDEVRQGKKRRYEERCAATFQASSSSSVSDSKLCYSDIPGQLHEELKDVNAFRKVLRKQQTLWHPDKFAQRCSSRLEEKDRQRILDTVTALSQELNSLAQSLKT
;
A
#
# COMPACT_ATOMS: atom_id res chain seq x y z
N MET A 1 -56.58 15.91 18.58
CA MET A 1 -56.21 17.05 19.45
C MET A 1 -54.75 17.34 19.20
N PHE A 2 -54.43 18.42 18.50
CA PHE A 2 -53.04 18.84 18.29
C PHE A 2 -52.59 19.69 19.47
N VAL A 3 -51.58 19.21 20.21
CA VAL A 3 -51.04 19.92 21.37
C VAL A 3 -49.93 20.83 20.87
N PRO A 4 -50.03 22.16 21.02
CA PRO A 4 -48.98 23.08 20.63
C PRO A 4 -47.76 22.93 21.54
N ASN A 5 -46.58 23.20 21.01
CA ASN A 5 -45.37 23.26 21.82
C ASN A 5 -45.37 24.52 22.72
N ARG A 6 -44.37 24.68 23.59
CA ARG A 6 -44.25 25.85 24.50
C ARG A 6 -44.15 27.20 23.79
N ALA A 7 -43.90 27.22 22.49
CA ALA A 7 -43.89 28.41 21.64
C ALA A 7 -45.20 28.60 20.85
N GLY A 8 -46.24 27.81 21.13
CA GLY A 8 -47.55 27.90 20.47
C GLY A 8 -47.60 27.29 19.06
N VAL A 9 -46.51 26.67 18.60
CA VAL A 9 -46.40 26.13 17.22
C VAL A 9 -46.92 24.70 17.19
N THR A 10 -47.79 24.42 16.22
CA THR A 10 -48.32 23.07 15.99
C THR A 10 -47.50 22.33 14.93
N PRO A 11 -47.53 20.99 14.90
CA PRO A 11 -46.85 20.22 13.85
C PRO A 11 -47.32 20.57 12.42
N GLU A 12 -48.55 21.04 12.26
CA GLU A 12 -49.11 21.48 10.99
C GLU A 12 -48.52 22.82 10.52
N ASP A 13 -48.22 23.73 11.46
CA ASP A 13 -47.55 25.01 11.15
C ASP A 13 -46.12 24.78 10.63
N LEU A 14 -45.40 23.81 11.19
CA LEU A 14 -44.05 23.43 10.74
C LEU A 14 -44.08 22.90 9.29
N LEU A 15 -45.07 22.07 8.97
CA LEU A 15 -45.24 21.52 7.62
C LEU A 15 -45.62 22.59 6.61
N ASN A 16 -46.36 23.62 7.03
CA ASN A 16 -46.73 24.73 6.16
C ASN A 16 -45.55 25.69 5.91
N TRP A 17 -44.64 25.86 6.87
CA TRP A 17 -43.39 26.60 6.66
C TRP A 17 -42.49 25.93 5.62
N MET A 18 -42.37 24.61 5.62
CA MET A 18 -41.62 23.89 4.59
C MET A 18 -42.21 24.08 3.19
N LYS A 19 -43.54 24.11 3.07
CA LYS A 19 -44.22 24.35 1.77
C LYS A 19 -44.04 25.78 1.23
N GLN A 20 -43.80 26.76 2.10
CA GLN A 20 -43.55 28.15 1.73
C GLN A 20 -42.07 28.46 1.46
N THR A 21 -41.16 27.53 1.79
CA THR A 21 -39.70 27.70 1.66
C THR A 21 -39.13 27.12 0.36
N GLU A 22 -39.98 26.75 -0.61
CA GLU A 22 -39.56 26.46 -1.98
C GLU A 22 -39.64 27.74 -2.82
N PRO A 23 -38.53 28.51 -2.99
CA PRO A 23 -38.54 29.66 -3.88
C PRO A 23 -38.48 29.22 -5.34
N SER A 24 -39.51 29.63 -6.07
CA SER A 24 -39.48 29.91 -7.50
C SER A 24 -38.15 30.55 -7.94
N ALA A 25 -37.64 30.04 -9.05
CA ALA A 25 -36.45 30.45 -9.80
C ALA A 25 -35.91 31.88 -9.60
N SER A 26 -34.58 31.95 -9.48
CA SER A 26 -33.69 33.09 -9.80
C SER A 26 -33.43 34.13 -8.71
N THR A 27 -32.44 33.92 -7.83
CA THR A 27 -31.44 34.97 -7.47
C THR A 27 -30.21 34.38 -6.77
N SER A 28 -29.05 34.49 -7.43
CA SER A 28 -27.68 34.67 -6.87
C SER A 28 -27.35 34.00 -5.51
N HIS A 29 -26.89 32.74 -5.54
CA HIS A 29 -26.28 32.10 -4.38
C HIS A 29 -24.79 32.45 -4.27
N ARG A 30 -24.46 33.30 -3.29
CA ARG A 30 -23.16 33.34 -2.65
C ARG A 30 -22.91 31.92 -2.11
N SER A 31 -21.92 31.23 -2.67
CA SER A 31 -21.65 29.82 -2.39
C SER A 31 -21.05 29.69 -0.99
N GLU A 32 -21.88 29.49 0.03
CA GLU A 32 -21.42 28.89 1.28
C GLU A 32 -21.08 27.42 0.95
N LYS A 33 -19.78 27.14 0.87
CA LYS A 33 -19.31 25.78 0.66
C LYS A 33 -19.67 24.96 1.89
N ASP A 34 -20.39 23.88 1.63
CA ASP A 34 -20.75 22.87 2.61
C ASP A 34 -19.45 22.26 3.19
N PRO A 35 -19.24 22.31 4.51
CA PRO A 35 -18.03 21.77 5.13
C PRO A 35 -17.85 20.28 4.82
N GLU A 36 -18.94 19.53 4.64
CA GLU A 36 -18.86 18.12 4.26
C GLU A 36 -18.33 17.94 2.83
N LYS A 37 -18.68 18.86 1.92
CA LYS A 37 -18.11 18.89 0.56
C LYS A 37 -16.64 19.28 0.56
N GLU A 38 -16.23 20.25 1.36
CA GLU A 38 -14.80 20.60 1.46
C GLU A 38 -13.97 19.45 2.02
N TRP A 39 -14.53 18.70 2.98
CA TRP A 39 -13.89 17.51 3.52
C TRP A 39 -13.85 16.37 2.52
N MET A 40 -14.90 16.14 1.74
CA MET A 40 -14.90 15.15 0.67
C MET A 40 -13.94 15.51 -0.47
N GLU A 41 -13.88 16.78 -0.87
CA GLU A 41 -12.93 17.30 -1.87
C GLU A 41 -11.50 17.08 -1.40
N LYS A 42 -11.21 17.41 -0.13
CA LYS A 42 -9.88 17.21 0.45
C LYS A 42 -9.49 15.72 0.59
N LEU A 43 -10.45 14.84 0.91
CA LEU A 43 -10.22 13.40 0.96
C LEU A 43 -9.94 12.82 -0.43
N PHE A 44 -10.57 13.40 -1.47
CA PHE A 44 -10.39 13.01 -2.86
C PHE A 44 -9.02 13.47 -3.39
N ASP A 45 -8.59 14.70 -3.09
CA ASP A 45 -7.27 15.23 -3.42
C ASP A 45 -6.12 14.38 -2.84
N GLU A 46 -6.21 13.96 -1.56
CA GLU A 46 -5.19 13.08 -0.96
C GLU A 46 -5.14 11.69 -1.64
N CYS A 47 -6.27 11.19 -2.16
CA CYS A 47 -6.31 9.94 -2.91
C CYS A 47 -5.75 10.06 -4.34
N GLU A 48 -5.92 11.21 -5.00
CA GLU A 48 -5.29 11.50 -6.29
C GLU A 48 -3.76 11.67 -6.15
N ASP A 49 -3.28 12.38 -5.12
CA ASP A 49 -1.85 12.58 -4.90
C ASP A 49 -1.10 11.24 -4.70
N GLU A 50 -1.65 10.30 -3.92
CA GLU A 50 -1.04 8.97 -3.76
C GLU A 50 -1.15 8.09 -5.02
N PHE A 51 -2.21 8.27 -5.82
CA PHE A 51 -2.39 7.53 -7.07
C PHE A 51 -1.42 8.02 -8.15
N PHE A 52 -1.20 9.33 -8.27
CA PHE A 52 -0.23 9.92 -9.21
C PHE A 52 1.23 9.67 -8.79
N GLU A 53 1.55 9.65 -7.48
CA GLU A 53 2.90 9.29 -7.02
C GLU A 53 3.24 7.81 -7.17
N SER A 54 2.24 6.91 -7.09
CA SER A 54 2.47 5.45 -7.02
C SER A 54 2.15 4.69 -8.32
N PHE A 55 1.18 5.16 -9.12
CA PHE A 55 0.69 4.41 -10.29
C PHE A 55 0.38 5.26 -11.54
N GLY A 56 0.22 6.59 -11.43
CA GLY A 56 -0.37 7.43 -12.49
C GLY A 56 0.55 8.03 -13.55
N VAL A 57 1.88 7.83 -13.49
CA VAL A 57 2.82 8.48 -14.43
C VAL A 57 2.82 7.87 -15.85
N TYR A 58 2.23 6.68 -16.06
CA TYR A 58 2.49 5.89 -17.28
C TYR A 58 1.26 5.41 -18.07
N ASP A 59 0.06 5.96 -17.89
CA ASP A 59 -1.14 5.28 -18.45
C ASP A 59 -2.07 6.09 -19.34
N ALA A 60 -1.72 7.31 -19.79
CA ALA A 60 -2.70 8.09 -20.56
C ALA A 60 -2.28 8.79 -21.86
N ASP A 61 -1.00 9.12 -22.14
CA ASP A 61 -0.71 10.02 -23.28
C ASP A 61 0.57 9.75 -24.09
N ASP A 62 1.14 8.54 -24.09
CA ASP A 62 2.43 8.27 -24.78
C ASP A 62 2.36 7.20 -25.89
N PHE A 63 1.29 7.19 -26.68
CA PHE A 63 1.30 6.56 -28.00
C PHE A 63 1.45 7.64 -29.09
N LEU A 64 2.62 8.28 -29.10
CA LEU A 64 3.06 9.03 -30.27
C LEU A 64 3.22 8.05 -31.45
N PRO A 65 2.92 8.49 -32.70
CA PRO A 65 3.30 7.73 -33.88
C PRO A 65 4.79 7.41 -33.81
N VAL A 66 5.16 6.14 -33.98
CA VAL A 66 6.56 5.72 -34.11
C VAL A 66 7.11 6.40 -35.36
N ASP A 67 7.78 7.53 -35.18
CA ASP A 67 8.68 8.05 -36.19
C ASP A 67 9.80 7.00 -36.31
N ASP A 68 9.97 6.41 -37.50
CA ASP A 68 10.99 5.37 -37.80
C ASP A 68 12.46 5.87 -37.66
N ASP A 69 12.67 7.01 -36.98
CA ASP A 69 13.94 7.66 -36.69
C ASP A 69 14.24 7.72 -35.17
N ASP A 70 13.63 6.85 -34.35
CA ASP A 70 14.02 6.67 -32.95
C ASP A 70 15.43 6.06 -32.88
N GLU A 71 16.41 6.92 -32.60
CA GLU A 71 17.79 6.54 -32.27
C GLU A 71 17.76 5.34 -31.29
N ASP A 72 18.19 4.16 -31.75
CA ASP A 72 18.17 2.94 -30.93
C ASP A 72 18.97 3.17 -29.64
N PHE A 73 18.65 2.45 -28.57
CA PHE A 73 19.38 2.54 -27.31
C PHE A 73 20.90 2.40 -27.52
N GLY A 74 21.32 1.56 -28.48
CA GLY A 74 22.71 1.43 -28.90
C GLY A 74 23.30 2.73 -29.43
N ASP A 75 22.60 3.38 -30.36
CA ASP A 75 23.02 4.63 -31.01
C ASP A 75 23.05 5.79 -30.02
N TRP A 76 22.04 5.90 -29.15
CA TRP A 76 22.02 6.86 -28.05
C TRP A 76 23.21 6.64 -27.11
N ALA A 77 23.45 5.39 -26.70
CA ALA A 77 24.55 5.08 -25.79
C ALA A 77 25.90 5.35 -26.45
N ASP A 78 26.06 5.10 -27.75
CA ASP A 78 27.27 5.43 -28.50
C ASP A 78 27.46 6.92 -28.68
N ARG A 79 26.40 7.68 -28.92
CA ARG A 79 26.44 9.15 -28.97
C ARG A 79 26.86 9.73 -27.63
N ILE A 80 26.25 9.29 -26.53
CA ILE A 80 26.60 9.73 -25.18
C ILE A 80 28.04 9.33 -24.81
N ARG A 81 28.48 8.13 -25.21
CA ARG A 81 29.89 7.72 -25.03
C ARG A 81 30.83 8.65 -25.79
N ARG A 82 30.60 8.89 -27.08
CA ARG A 82 31.43 9.77 -27.91
C ARG A 82 31.48 11.18 -27.32
N GLU A 83 30.33 11.76 -26.99
CA GLU A 83 30.26 13.09 -26.39
C GLU A 83 31.01 13.15 -25.05
N TYR A 84 30.88 12.14 -24.20
CA TYR A 84 31.61 12.06 -22.95
C TYR A 84 33.12 11.98 -23.18
N PHE A 85 33.58 11.13 -24.11
CA PHE A 85 34.99 11.01 -24.46
C PHE A 85 35.53 12.30 -25.06
N ASP A 86 34.81 12.94 -25.99
CA ASP A 86 35.21 14.19 -26.61
C ASP A 86 35.28 15.33 -25.59
N LYS A 87 34.29 15.41 -24.69
CA LYS A 87 34.29 16.36 -23.58
C LYS A 87 35.45 16.12 -22.62
N LYS A 88 35.76 14.85 -22.31
CA LYS A 88 36.90 14.50 -21.46
C LYS A 88 38.23 14.75 -22.16
N HIS A 89 38.34 14.50 -23.45
CA HIS A 89 39.54 14.78 -24.24
C HIS A 89 39.76 16.28 -24.40
N ALA A 90 38.72 17.07 -24.67
CA ALA A 90 38.78 18.53 -24.72
C ALA A 90 39.11 19.13 -23.35
N GLU A 91 38.52 18.62 -22.28
CA GLU A 91 38.84 19.01 -20.90
C GLU A 91 40.29 18.66 -20.55
N ALA A 92 40.75 17.46 -20.90
CA ALA A 92 42.13 17.02 -20.69
C ALA A 92 43.12 17.85 -21.52
N GLN A 93 42.81 18.19 -22.77
CA GLN A 93 43.62 19.09 -23.59
C GLN A 93 43.66 20.50 -23.01
N ARG A 94 42.52 21.04 -22.55
CA ARG A 94 42.43 22.34 -21.88
C ARG A 94 43.23 22.37 -20.58
N LEU A 95 43.11 21.32 -19.77
CA LEU A 95 43.90 21.15 -18.54
C LEU A 95 45.39 20.97 -18.85
N ALA A 96 45.76 20.20 -19.87
CA ALA A 96 47.14 20.03 -20.30
C ALA A 96 47.74 21.34 -20.81
N ALA A 97 47.01 22.12 -21.60
CA ALA A 97 47.41 23.45 -22.05
C ALA A 97 47.49 24.47 -20.90
N SER A 98 46.63 24.35 -19.90
CA SER A 98 46.70 25.16 -18.67
C SER A 98 47.86 24.72 -17.76
N CYS A 99 48.27 23.44 -17.83
CA CYS A 99 49.36 22.86 -17.05
C CYS A 99 50.73 22.98 -17.72
N SER A 100 50.81 23.20 -19.04
CA SER A 100 52.07 23.36 -19.78
C SER A 100 52.77 24.69 -19.48
N GLY A 101 52.06 25.68 -18.94
CA GLY A 101 52.63 26.96 -18.54
C GLY A 101 53.07 27.06 -17.07
N SER A 102 52.54 26.24 -16.16
CA SER A 102 52.78 26.40 -14.72
C SER A 102 52.35 25.18 -13.90
N LYS A 103 53.03 24.03 -14.05
CA LYS A 103 52.98 22.98 -13.00
C LYS A 103 53.78 23.45 -11.78
N ARG A 104 53.18 24.33 -10.98
CA ARG A 104 53.64 24.57 -9.61
C ARG A 104 53.43 23.25 -8.87
N ARG A 105 54.52 22.54 -8.54
CA ARG A 105 54.45 21.30 -7.75
C ARG A 105 53.72 21.63 -6.45
N LYS A 106 52.50 21.09 -6.32
CA LYS A 106 51.70 21.21 -5.10
C LYS A 106 52.54 20.70 -3.94
N THR A 107 52.67 21.50 -2.90
CA THR A 107 53.53 21.12 -1.78
C THR A 107 52.95 19.89 -1.09
N ASN A 108 53.82 19.02 -0.55
CA ASN A 108 53.35 17.79 0.12
C ASN A 108 52.29 18.09 1.21
N LYS A 109 52.46 19.22 1.90
CA LYS A 109 51.55 19.71 2.95
C LYS A 109 50.14 20.04 2.44
N GLU A 110 50.03 20.56 1.23
CA GLU A 110 48.75 20.92 0.62
C GLU A 110 47.98 19.68 0.16
N ARG A 111 48.68 18.66 -0.36
CA ARG A 111 48.09 17.34 -0.65
C ARG A 111 47.61 16.64 0.62
N GLU A 112 48.41 16.63 1.67
CA GLU A 112 48.01 16.04 2.96
C GLU A 112 46.79 16.73 3.57
N GLN A 113 46.64 18.05 3.37
CA GLN A 113 45.48 18.79 3.84
C GLN A 113 44.22 18.45 3.04
N GLU A 114 44.33 18.27 1.72
CA GLU A 114 43.22 17.85 0.87
C GLU A 114 42.80 16.41 1.11
N GLU A 115 43.75 15.50 1.34
CA GLU A 115 43.42 14.12 1.70
C GLU A 115 42.70 14.06 3.05
N LYS A 116 43.08 14.91 4.00
CA LYS A 116 42.37 15.03 5.29
C LYS A 116 40.96 15.59 5.12
N SER A 117 40.78 16.68 4.35
CA SER A 117 39.45 17.25 4.11
C SER A 117 38.55 16.31 3.33
N HIS A 118 39.09 15.60 2.33
CA HIS A 118 38.39 14.57 1.58
C HIS A 118 37.97 13.42 2.50
N LYS A 119 38.87 12.93 3.34
CA LYS A 119 38.56 11.88 4.32
C LYS A 119 37.50 12.31 5.33
N GLU A 120 37.54 13.55 5.81
CA GLU A 120 36.50 14.10 6.69
C GLU A 120 35.15 14.23 5.98
N HIS A 121 35.15 14.65 4.71
CA HIS A 121 33.94 14.72 3.90
C HIS A 121 33.32 13.32 3.69
N LEU A 122 34.12 12.31 3.35
CA LEU A 122 33.64 10.93 3.22
C LEU A 122 33.06 10.40 4.53
N ARG A 123 33.72 10.68 5.66
CA ARG A 123 33.20 10.29 6.98
C ARG A 123 31.87 10.95 7.30
N ARG A 124 31.71 12.23 6.93
CA ARG A 124 30.45 12.96 7.12
C ARG A 124 29.33 12.34 6.28
N LEU A 125 29.61 12.05 5.02
CA LEU A 125 28.65 11.45 4.10
C LEU A 125 28.25 10.04 4.54
N GLN A 126 29.21 9.22 5.00
CA GLN A 126 28.94 7.89 5.52
C GLN A 126 28.03 7.95 6.76
N LYS A 127 28.30 8.89 7.67
CA LYS A 127 27.48 9.08 8.88
C LYS A 127 26.05 9.49 8.52
N GLU A 128 25.88 10.40 7.57
CA GLU A 128 24.56 10.83 7.10
C GLU A 128 23.78 9.66 6.47
N HIS A 129 24.44 8.84 5.66
CA HIS A 129 23.83 7.64 5.08
C HIS A 129 23.42 6.62 6.15
N GLU A 130 24.26 6.40 7.16
CA GLU A 130 23.94 5.54 8.30
C GLU A 130 22.75 6.06 9.11
N GLU A 131 22.68 7.38 9.34
CA GLU A 131 21.54 8.03 9.97
C GLU A 131 20.26 7.89 9.13
N TYR A 132 20.35 8.02 7.80
CA TYR A 132 19.24 7.83 6.89
C TYR A 132 18.69 6.39 6.96
N LEU A 133 19.56 5.39 6.89
CA LEU A 133 19.17 3.99 7.04
C LEU A 133 18.54 3.73 8.41
N SER A 134 19.11 4.28 9.47
CA SER A 134 18.58 4.13 10.84
C SER A 134 17.19 4.77 11.00
N ARG A 135 16.93 5.89 10.32
CA ARG A 135 15.59 6.51 10.30
C ARG A 135 14.61 5.67 9.50
N ALA A 136 15.03 5.13 8.36
CA ALA A 136 14.20 4.28 7.53
C ALA A 136 13.77 3.00 8.27
N THR A 137 14.72 2.29 8.91
CA THR A 137 14.43 1.09 9.69
C THR A 137 13.51 1.37 10.87
N ARG A 138 13.75 2.47 11.60
CA ARG A 138 12.86 2.89 12.70
C ARG A 138 11.42 3.12 12.23
N LYS A 139 11.23 3.83 11.12
CA LYS A 139 9.90 4.10 10.54
C LYS A 139 9.21 2.79 10.14
N GLU A 140 9.95 1.88 9.50
CA GLU A 140 9.44 0.57 9.10
C GLU A 140 9.02 -0.26 10.32
N ASP A 141 9.83 -0.28 11.37
CA ASP A 141 9.55 -0.98 12.62
C ASP A 141 8.33 -0.43 13.34
N GLU A 142 8.18 0.90 13.41
CA GLU A 142 7.00 1.56 13.97
C GLU A 142 5.72 1.20 13.21
N VAL A 143 5.77 1.18 11.86
CA VAL A 143 4.65 0.73 11.02
C VAL A 143 4.33 -0.75 11.27
N ARG A 144 5.35 -1.61 11.32
CA ARG A 144 5.17 -3.05 11.55
C ARG A 144 4.57 -3.33 12.93
N GLN A 145 5.04 -2.64 13.97
CA GLN A 145 4.49 -2.73 15.32
C GLN A 145 3.07 -2.14 15.39
N GLY A 146 2.79 -1.05 14.68
CA GLY A 146 1.45 -0.48 14.57
C GLY A 146 0.45 -1.47 13.95
N LYS A 147 0.83 -2.10 12.83
CA LYS A 147 0.04 -3.17 12.19
C LYS A 147 -0.19 -4.35 13.13
N LYS A 148 0.87 -4.81 13.81
CA LYS A 148 0.79 -5.89 14.80
C LYS A 148 -0.18 -5.55 15.94
N ARG A 149 -0.07 -4.36 16.54
CA ARG A 149 -0.97 -3.91 17.62
C ARG A 149 -2.42 -3.87 17.17
N ARG A 150 -2.72 -3.30 15.99
CA ARG A 150 -4.08 -3.27 15.44
C ARG A 150 -4.63 -4.69 15.21
N TYR A 151 -3.79 -5.60 14.73
CA TYR A 151 -4.18 -7.00 14.58
C TYR A 151 -4.48 -7.66 15.93
N GLU A 152 -3.60 -7.48 16.92
CA GLU A 152 -3.79 -8.01 18.27
C GLU A 152 -5.04 -7.43 18.95
N GLU A 153 -5.31 -6.14 18.77
CA GLU A 153 -6.50 -5.46 19.26
C GLU A 153 -7.77 -6.02 18.60
N ARG A 154 -7.77 -6.22 17.28
CA ARG A 154 -8.90 -6.87 16.58
C ARG A 154 -9.11 -8.30 17.06
N CYS A 155 -8.03 -9.07 17.22
CA CYS A 155 -8.13 -10.41 17.80
C CYS A 155 -8.73 -10.35 19.20
N ALA A 156 -8.18 -9.52 20.08
CA ALA A 156 -8.69 -9.34 21.44
C ALA A 156 -10.17 -8.93 21.44
N ALA A 157 -10.57 -7.97 20.59
CA ALA A 157 -11.96 -7.56 20.43
C ALA A 157 -12.86 -8.70 19.97
N THR A 158 -12.44 -9.51 18.98
CA THR A 158 -13.24 -10.66 18.53
C THR A 158 -13.43 -11.71 19.63
N PHE A 159 -12.38 -12.01 20.41
CA PHE A 159 -12.42 -13.01 21.48
C PHE A 159 -13.08 -12.49 22.79
N GLN A 160 -12.98 -11.18 23.07
CA GLN A 160 -13.62 -10.53 24.21
C GLN A 160 -15.10 -10.20 23.92
N ALA A 161 -15.46 -9.79 22.70
CA ALA A 161 -16.85 -9.64 22.30
C ALA A 161 -17.63 -10.96 22.40
N SER A 162 -16.98 -12.09 22.07
CA SER A 162 -17.54 -13.42 22.33
C SER A 162 -17.58 -13.82 23.82
N SER A 163 -16.88 -13.09 24.70
CA SER A 163 -16.89 -13.31 26.16
C SER A 163 -17.91 -12.42 26.89
N SER A 164 -18.20 -11.22 26.37
CA SER A 164 -19.13 -10.25 26.99
C SER A 164 -20.57 -10.37 26.50
N SER A 165 -20.83 -11.07 25.39
CA SER A 165 -22.19 -11.42 24.99
C SER A 165 -22.61 -12.71 25.70
N SER A 166 -23.21 -12.57 26.87
CA SER A 166 -23.86 -13.67 27.57
C SER A 166 -25.16 -14.08 26.87
N VAL A 167 -25.10 -14.73 25.70
CA VAL A 167 -26.09 -15.70 25.19
C VAL A 167 -25.44 -16.56 24.12
N SER A 168 -25.44 -17.86 24.40
CA SER A 168 -24.98 -19.00 23.60
C SER A 168 -23.48 -19.08 23.33
N ASP A 169 -22.90 -20.12 23.95
CA ASP A 169 -21.94 -21.07 23.40
C ASP A 169 -22.10 -21.24 21.87
N SER A 170 -21.73 -20.21 21.12
CA SER A 170 -21.94 -20.09 19.68
C SER A 170 -20.85 -20.90 19.00
N LYS A 171 -21.04 -22.22 19.05
CA LYS A 171 -20.27 -23.18 18.28
C LYS A 171 -20.35 -22.76 16.81
N LEU A 172 -19.20 -22.76 16.13
CA LEU A 172 -19.11 -22.31 14.74
C LEU A 172 -20.07 -23.15 13.89
N CYS A 173 -20.98 -22.48 13.18
CA CYS A 173 -21.95 -23.14 12.30
C CYS A 173 -21.38 -23.28 10.88
N TYR A 174 -22.02 -24.11 10.06
CA TYR A 174 -21.59 -24.35 8.66
C TYR A 174 -21.44 -23.05 7.84
N SER A 175 -22.24 -22.03 8.15
CA SER A 175 -22.25 -20.72 7.50
C SER A 175 -21.00 -19.86 7.80
N ASP A 176 -20.31 -20.15 8.91
CA ASP A 176 -19.14 -19.38 9.36
C ASP A 176 -17.82 -19.89 8.76
N ILE A 177 -17.87 -21.00 8.03
CA ILE A 177 -16.71 -21.58 7.36
C ILE A 177 -16.60 -20.93 5.98
N PRO A 178 -15.60 -20.06 5.75
CA PRO A 178 -15.47 -19.37 4.46
C PRO A 178 -15.25 -20.40 3.34
N GLY A 179 -16.27 -20.56 2.49
CA GLY A 179 -16.32 -21.54 1.41
C GLY A 179 -15.72 -21.08 0.08
N GLN A 180 -15.02 -19.94 0.04
CA GLN A 180 -14.47 -19.41 -1.21
C GLN A 180 -13.05 -18.88 -1.02
N LEU A 181 -12.08 -19.65 -1.55
CA LEU A 181 -10.71 -19.23 -1.78
C LEU A 181 -10.49 -19.16 -3.29
N HIS A 182 -10.93 -18.07 -3.91
CA HIS A 182 -10.50 -17.71 -5.26
C HIS A 182 -9.90 -16.31 -5.21
N GLU A 183 -8.65 -16.22 -4.75
CA GLU A 183 -7.77 -15.18 -5.24
C GLU A 183 -6.86 -15.81 -6.29
N GLU A 184 -7.05 -15.34 -7.52
CA GLU A 184 -6.26 -15.70 -8.69
C GLU A 184 -4.86 -15.08 -8.56
N LEU A 185 -4.01 -15.74 -7.76
CA LEU A 185 -2.62 -15.35 -7.56
C LEU A 185 -1.83 -15.62 -8.85
N LYS A 186 -1.53 -14.56 -9.60
CA LYS A 186 -0.75 -14.56 -10.85
C LYS A 186 0.66 -15.17 -10.73
N ASP A 187 1.19 -15.34 -9.51
CA ASP A 187 2.48 -15.98 -9.25
C ASP A 187 2.32 -17.43 -8.77
N VAL A 188 2.78 -18.37 -9.61
CA VAL A 188 2.77 -19.82 -9.36
C VAL A 188 3.53 -20.19 -8.08
N ASN A 189 4.61 -19.48 -7.74
CA ASN A 189 5.40 -19.77 -6.54
C ASN A 189 4.74 -19.25 -5.26
N ALA A 190 4.13 -18.06 -5.30
CA ALA A 190 3.27 -17.58 -4.22
C ALA A 190 2.06 -18.50 -4.03
N PHE A 191 1.43 -18.93 -5.13
CA PHE A 191 0.30 -19.86 -5.11
C PHE A 191 0.67 -21.21 -4.49
N ARG A 192 1.82 -21.81 -4.87
CA ARG A 192 2.34 -23.03 -4.24
C ARG A 192 2.59 -22.88 -2.73
N LYS A 193 3.09 -21.72 -2.28
CA LYS A 193 3.30 -21.44 -0.85
C LYS A 193 1.98 -21.31 -0.10
N VAL A 194 0.99 -20.64 -0.68
CA VAL A 194 -0.37 -20.53 -0.11
C VAL A 194 -1.03 -21.90 -0.06
N LEU A 195 -0.93 -22.69 -1.12
CA LEU A 195 -1.51 -24.03 -1.19
C LEU A 195 -0.98 -24.97 -0.10
N ARG A 196 0.34 -24.98 0.15
CA ARG A 196 0.93 -25.79 1.24
C ARG A 196 0.43 -25.35 2.62
N LYS A 197 0.24 -24.05 2.84
CA LYS A 197 -0.34 -23.53 4.08
C LYS A 197 -1.79 -23.99 4.22
N GLN A 198 -2.60 -23.90 3.16
CA GLN A 198 -3.98 -24.37 3.17
C GLN A 198 -4.07 -25.89 3.38
N GLN A 199 -3.22 -26.71 2.75
CA GLN A 199 -3.18 -28.16 2.99
C GLN A 199 -2.93 -28.54 4.45
N THR A 200 -2.07 -27.78 5.14
CA THR A 200 -1.75 -28.02 6.55
C THR A 200 -2.90 -27.56 7.47
N LEU A 201 -3.58 -26.46 7.10
CA LEU A 201 -4.70 -25.89 7.85
C LEU A 201 -5.97 -26.74 7.74
N TRP A 202 -6.28 -27.20 6.53
CA TRP A 202 -7.49 -27.97 6.21
C TRP A 202 -7.26 -29.49 6.24
N HIS A 203 -6.18 -29.96 6.86
CA HIS A 203 -5.98 -31.38 7.04
C HIS A 203 -7.07 -31.93 7.98
N PRO A 204 -7.89 -32.92 7.58
CA PRO A 204 -9.10 -33.33 8.30
C PRO A 204 -8.81 -33.74 9.76
N ASP A 205 -7.69 -34.44 9.99
CA ASP A 205 -7.25 -34.82 11.33
C ASP A 205 -6.82 -33.62 12.20
N LYS A 206 -6.07 -32.66 11.63
CA LYS A 206 -5.62 -31.46 12.37
C LYS A 206 -6.77 -30.52 12.65
N PHE A 207 -7.71 -30.40 11.71
CA PHE A 207 -8.93 -29.63 11.87
C PHE A 207 -9.82 -30.26 12.94
N ALA A 208 -10.03 -31.58 12.92
CA ALA A 208 -10.77 -32.29 13.97
C ALA A 208 -10.11 -32.09 15.34
N GLN A 209 -8.79 -32.22 15.45
CA GLN A 209 -8.07 -32.01 16.71
C GLN A 209 -8.24 -30.59 17.27
N ARG A 210 -8.29 -29.57 16.41
CA ARG A 210 -8.33 -28.15 16.78
C ARG A 210 -9.74 -27.61 16.99
N CYS A 211 -10.69 -28.03 16.17
CA CYS A 211 -12.02 -27.44 16.06
C CYS A 211 -13.13 -28.37 16.58
N SER A 212 -12.87 -29.65 16.83
CA SER A 212 -13.91 -30.61 17.26
C SER A 212 -14.72 -30.17 18.48
N SER A 213 -14.09 -29.57 19.49
CA SER A 213 -14.74 -29.09 20.70
C SER A 213 -15.51 -27.78 20.50
N ARG A 214 -15.28 -27.08 19.39
CA ARG A 214 -15.87 -25.76 19.06
C ARG A 214 -16.99 -25.86 18.02
N LEU A 215 -17.26 -27.05 17.48
CA LEU A 215 -18.27 -27.30 16.45
C LEU A 215 -19.55 -27.82 17.08
N GLU A 216 -20.69 -27.42 16.51
CA GLU A 216 -22.00 -27.91 16.94
C GLU A 216 -22.13 -29.40 16.60
N GLU A 217 -22.63 -30.21 17.53
CA GLU A 217 -22.61 -31.66 17.43
C GLU A 217 -23.48 -32.19 16.27
N LYS A 218 -24.50 -31.40 15.87
CA LYS A 218 -25.37 -31.67 14.73
C LYS A 218 -24.67 -31.46 13.38
N ASP A 219 -23.82 -30.45 13.28
CA ASP A 219 -23.13 -30.07 12.04
C ASP A 219 -21.71 -30.65 11.96
N ARG A 220 -21.20 -31.20 13.06
CA ARG A 220 -19.84 -31.73 13.16
C ARG A 220 -19.51 -32.73 12.04
N GLN A 221 -20.38 -33.70 11.79
CA GLN A 221 -20.12 -34.70 10.75
C GLN A 221 -20.11 -34.07 9.36
N ARG A 222 -21.11 -33.22 9.07
CA ARG A 222 -21.21 -32.51 7.78
C ARG A 222 -19.99 -31.62 7.52
N ILE A 223 -19.49 -30.93 8.54
CA ILE A 223 -18.30 -30.08 8.45
C ILE A 223 -17.03 -30.90 8.26
N LEU A 224 -16.91 -32.06 8.92
CA LEU A 224 -15.76 -32.95 8.70
C LEU A 224 -15.78 -33.53 7.28
N ASP A 225 -16.95 -33.85 6.75
CA ASP A 225 -17.10 -34.34 5.38
C ASP A 225 -16.70 -33.25 4.37
N THR A 226 -17.11 -31.99 4.57
CA THR A 226 -16.69 -30.88 3.70
C THR A 226 -15.21 -30.54 3.81
N VAL A 227 -14.64 -30.55 5.01
CA VAL A 227 -13.18 -30.36 5.19
C VAL A 227 -12.40 -31.49 4.51
N THR A 228 -12.92 -32.72 4.57
CA THR A 228 -12.32 -33.86 3.86
C THR A 228 -12.40 -33.67 2.34
N ALA A 229 -13.53 -33.24 1.80
CA ALA A 229 -13.69 -32.92 0.39
C ALA A 229 -12.74 -31.79 -0.05
N LEU A 230 -12.67 -30.69 0.71
CA LEU A 230 -11.75 -29.58 0.47
C LEU A 230 -10.28 -30.04 0.50
N SER A 231 -9.90 -30.90 1.45
CA SER A 231 -8.55 -31.45 1.52
C SER A 231 -8.21 -32.30 0.28
N GLN A 232 -9.17 -33.07 -0.22
CA GLN A 232 -9.02 -33.85 -1.46
C GLN A 232 -8.85 -32.95 -2.68
N GLU A 233 -9.64 -31.88 -2.80
CA GLU A 233 -9.50 -30.89 -3.88
C GLU A 233 -8.15 -30.16 -3.82
N LEU A 234 -7.73 -29.73 -2.63
CA LEU A 234 -6.42 -29.09 -2.43
C LEU A 234 -5.26 -30.04 -2.80
N ASN A 235 -5.40 -31.33 -2.51
CA ASN A 235 -4.42 -32.33 -2.91
C ASN A 235 -4.41 -32.58 -4.43
N SER A 236 -5.57 -32.56 -5.08
CA SER A 236 -5.68 -32.64 -6.55
C SER A 236 -5.00 -31.43 -7.22
N LEU A 237 -5.29 -30.22 -6.75
CA LEU A 237 -4.65 -28.98 -7.19
C LEU A 237 -3.13 -29.01 -6.96
N ALA A 238 -2.67 -29.58 -5.85
CA ALA A 238 -1.24 -29.71 -5.58
C ALA A 238 -0.55 -30.73 -6.50
N GLN A 239 -1.26 -31.77 -6.95
CA GLN A 239 -0.75 -32.75 -7.91
C GLN A 239 -0.73 -32.18 -9.33
N SER A 240 -1.76 -31.42 -9.75
CA SER A 240 -1.79 -30.77 -11.06
C SER A 240 -0.68 -29.72 -11.23
N LEU A 241 -0.24 -29.06 -10.15
CA LEU A 241 0.87 -28.10 -10.18
C LEU A 241 2.27 -28.74 -10.13
N LYS A 242 2.36 -30.06 -9.87
CA LYS A 242 3.62 -30.83 -9.83
C LYS A 242 3.93 -31.53 -11.16
N THR A 243 2.92 -31.71 -12.00
CA THR A 243 3.08 -32.18 -13.39
C THR A 243 3.50 -31.02 -14.28
#